data_AF-A0A553UK25-F1
#
_entry.id   AF-A0A553UK25-F1
#
_cell.length_a   1.000
_cell.length_b   1.000
_cell.length_c   1.000
_cell.angle_alpha   90.00
_cell.angle_beta   90.00
_cell.angle_gamma   90.00
#
_symmetry.space_group_name_H-M   'P 1'
#
loop_
_entity.id
_entity.type
_entity.pdbx_description
1 polymer ?
#
loop_
_entity_poly.entity_id
_entity_poly.type
_entity_poly.pdbx_seq_one_letter_code
_entity_poly.pdbx_strand_id
1 'polypeptide(L)' 'MVDDQVYETRGQARRAIFEYVEVYYNLKRLHSTLGYLTPLEADRQALVA' A
#
# COMPACT_ATOMS: atom_id res chain seq x y z
N MET A 1 9.79 -3.19 -5.68
CA MET A 1 9.23 -4.46 -6.19
C MET A 1 9.42 -5.43 -5.05
N VAL A 2 8.42 -6.22 -4.67
CA VAL A 2 8.65 -7.27 -3.67
C VAL A 2 9.52 -8.29 -4.39
N ASP A 3 10.83 -8.17 -4.21
CA ASP A 3 11.79 -9.16 -4.66
C ASP A 3 11.38 -10.52 -4.08
N ASP A 4 11.72 -11.63 -4.74
CA ASP A 4 11.37 -13.02 -4.34
C ASP A 4 11.94 -13.37 -2.96
N GLN A 5 11.35 -12.80 -1.92
CA GLN A 5 11.84 -12.84 -0.56
C GLN A 5 11.24 -14.05 0.13
N VAL A 6 12.11 -14.98 0.51
CA VAL A 6 11.72 -16.14 1.31
C VAL A 6 11.62 -15.71 2.78
N TYR A 7 10.43 -15.85 3.36
CA TYR A 7 10.21 -15.61 4.78
C TYR A 7 10.34 -16.92 5.56
N GLU A 8 11.19 -16.92 6.58
CA GLU A 8 11.41 -18.10 7.44
C GLU A 8 10.18 -18.41 8.31
N THR A 9 9.40 -17.38 8.63
CA THR A 9 8.19 -17.53 9.46
C THR A 9 6.99 -16.83 8.85
N ARG A 10 5.80 -17.37 9.13
CA ARG A 10 4.52 -16.72 8.80
C ARG A 10 4.40 -15.31 9.41
N GLY A 11 5.04 -15.08 10.56
CA GLY A 11 5.06 -13.78 11.23
C GLY A 11 5.83 -12.72 10.45
N GLN A 12 6.98 -13.08 9.88
CA GLN A 12 7.75 -12.19 8.99
C GLN A 12 6.96 -11.86 7.72
N ALA A 13 6.39 -12.88 7.06
CA ALA A 13 5.58 -12.68 5.86
C ALA A 13 4.39 -11.75 6.12
N ARG A 14 3.69 -11.93 7.26
CA ARG A 14 2.57 -11.06 7.65
C ARG A 14 3.02 -9.61 7.83
N ARG A 15 4.16 -9.37 8.48
CA ARG A 15 4.68 -8.00 8.67
C ARG A 15 5.03 -7.35 7.32
N ALA A 16 5.68 -8.08 6.43
CA ALA A 16 6.04 -7.56 5.12
C ALA A 16 4.79 -7.23 4.27
N ILE A 17 3.77 -8.08 4.30
CA ILE A 17 2.48 -7.80 3.63
C ILE A 17 1.83 -6.56 4.23
N PHE A 18 1.80 -6.44 5.56
CA PHE A 18 1.23 -5.29 6.24
C PHE A 18 1.95 -3.99 5.85
N GLU A 19 3.28 -4.00 5.88
CA GLU A 19 4.09 -2.84 5.48
C GLU A 19 3.87 -2.47 4.01
N TYR A 20 3.78 -3.48 3.12
CA TYR A 20 3.48 -3.24 1.72
C TYR A 20 2.10 -2.61 1.52
N VAL A 21 1.06 -3.13 2.15
CA VAL A 21 -0.31 -2.64 1.98
C VAL A 21 -0.47 -1.27 2.62
N GLU A 22 -0.12 -1.12 3.90
CA GLU A 22 -0.41 0.11 4.64
C GLU A 22 0.58 1.23 4.30
N VAL A 23 1.88 0.94 4.29
CA VAL A 23 2.89 1.99 4.18
C VAL A 23 3.20 2.32 2.72
N TYR A 24 3.31 1.31 1.86
CA TYR A 24 3.64 1.57 0.46
C TYR A 24 2.39 1.79 -0.39
N TYR A 25 1.46 0.83 -0.41
CA TYR A 25 0.32 0.86 -1.31
C TYR A 25 -0.65 1.99 -0.95
N ASN A 26 -1.16 2.02 0.29
CA ASN A 26 -2.17 2.99 0.70
C ASN A 26 -1.61 4.42 0.84
N LEU A 27 -0.39 4.57 1.38
CA LEU A 27 0.18 5.87 1.73
C LEU A 27 1.13 6.49 0.71
N LYS A 28 1.75 5.72 -0.19
CA LYS A 28 2.84 6.23 -1.05
C LYS A 28 2.64 5.97 -2.54
N ARG A 29 1.94 4.91 -2.92
CA ARG A 29 1.80 4.53 -4.33
C ARG A 29 0.80 5.43 -5.02
N LEU A 30 1.25 6.14 -6.04
CA LEU A 30 0.37 6.95 -6.89
C LEU A 30 -0.29 6.07 -7.95
N HIS A 31 -1.57 6.31 -8.20
CA HIS A 31 -2.35 5.58 -9.19
C HIS A 31 -2.83 6.52 -10.30
N SER A 32 -2.48 6.22 -11.55
CA SER A 32 -2.93 7.02 -12.71
C SER A 32 -4.45 7.05 -12.84
N THR A 33 -5.13 5.95 -12.48
CA THR A 33 -6.61 5.88 -12.45
C THR A 33 -7.25 6.74 -11.36
N LEU A 34 -6.49 7.12 -10.32
CA LEU A 34 -6.91 8.04 -9.26
C LEU A 34 -6.43 9.47 -9.51
N GLY A 35 -6.01 9.80 -10.75
CA GLY A 35 -5.47 11.12 -11.06
C GLY A 35 -4.10 11.39 -10.44
N TYR A 36 -3.28 10.35 -10.30
CA TYR A 36 -1.98 10.39 -9.61
C TYR A 36 -2.09 10.74 -8.12
N LEU A 37 -3.17 10.31 -7.48
CA LEU A 37 -3.30 10.29 -6.03
C LEU A 37 -2.96 8.92 -5.45
N THR A 38 -2.59 8.91 -4.17
CA THR A 38 -2.58 7.67 -3.38
C THR A 38 -4.00 7.22 -3.05
N PRO A 39 -4.22 5.93 -2.75
CA PRO A 39 -5.52 5.44 -2.31
C PRO A 39 -6.06 6.23 -1.11
N LEU A 40 -5.22 6.52 -0.11
CA LEU A 40 -5.66 7.29 1.06
C LEU A 40 -6.08 8.72 0.69
N GLU A 41 -5.35 9.39 -0.21
CA GLU A 41 -5.71 10.74 -0.66
C GLU A 41 -7.02 10.74 -1.44
N ALA A 42 -7.24 9.74 -2.30
CA ALA A 42 -8.49 9.59 -3.02
C ALA A 42 -9.68 9.35 -2.07
N ASP A 43 -9.53 8.48 -1.07
CA ASP A 43 -10.55 8.25 -0.05
C ASP A 43 -10.85 9.51 0.75
N ARG A 44 -9.81 10.27 1.12
CA ARG A 44 -9.98 11.57 1.83
C ARG A 44 -10.74 12.58 0.99
N GLN A 45 -10.48 12.65 -0.32
CA GLN A 45 -11.23 13.54 -1.21
C GLN A 45 -12.69 13.09 -1.36
N ALA A 46 -12.93 11.78 -1.48
CA ALA A 46 -14.27 11.21 -1.57
C ALA A 46 -15.11 11.43 -0.31
N LEU A 47 -14.48 11.50 0.87
CA LEU A 47 -15.16 11.79 2.14
C LEU A 47 -15.50 13.27 2.37
N VAL A 48 -14.87 14.17 1.62
CA VAL A 48 -15.04 15.64 1.77
C VAL A 48 -16.02 16.20 0.72
N ALA A 49 -16.32 15.45 -0.33
CA ALA A 49 -17.31 15.77 -1.36
C ALA A 49 -18.74 15.41 -0.91
#